data_AF-A0A9D0HFU2-F1
#
_entry.id   AF-A0A9D0HFU2-F1
#
_cell.length_a   1.000
_cell.length_b   1.000
_cell.length_c   1.000
_cell.angle_alpha   90.00
_cell.angle_beta   90.00
_cell.angle_gamma   90.00
#
_symmetry.space_group_name_H-M   'P 1'
#
loop_
_entity.id
_entity.type
_entity.pdbx_description
1 polymer ?
#
loop_
_entity_poly.entity_id
_entity_poly.type
_entity_poly.pdbx_seq_one_letter_code
_entity_poly.pdbx_strand_id
1 'polypeptide(L)'
;MKADVISVGARGPLGLSALQVTMCLRARKLEPRSTAFFDRRGQEIGMALSAGLGEKAYGFSRMLGLAAPALAEAAAALPEVFVASEQQPLPTIVCLPEEGRADDAPPLAERFVQSLATRSGVRLDLPRSSLVRLGQAGFGYALQRARDMLDSGVHAVCVGGVDSYYHPQVLKQLDAEYRLHAMGADAGFIPSEAAAFLVLARAKKSAARLGTIVDVEVAEELSV
;
A
#
# COMPACT_ATOMS: atom_id res chain seq x y z
N MET A 1 -3.94 -18.41 -13.83
CA MET A 1 -3.24 -19.31 -12.88
C MET A 1 -3.72 -19.02 -11.46
N LYS A 2 -3.87 -20.04 -10.59
CA LYS A 2 -4.06 -19.85 -9.14
C LYS A 2 -2.73 -19.45 -8.49
N ALA A 3 -2.71 -18.35 -7.75
CA ALA A 3 -1.56 -17.92 -6.96
C ALA A 3 -1.88 -18.01 -5.47
N ASP A 4 -0.95 -18.49 -4.66
CA ASP A 4 -1.14 -18.55 -3.21
C ASP A 4 -0.52 -17.33 -2.55
N VAL A 5 -1.26 -16.74 -1.61
CA VAL A 5 -0.74 -15.73 -0.68
C VAL A 5 -0.01 -16.48 0.42
N ILE A 6 1.32 -16.32 0.46
CA ILE A 6 2.18 -17.06 1.40
C ILE A 6 2.62 -16.21 2.59
N SER A 7 2.58 -14.89 2.45
CA SER A 7 2.92 -13.94 3.51
C SER A 7 2.24 -12.60 3.27
N VAL A 8 2.03 -11.85 4.35
CA VAL A 8 1.42 -10.52 4.33
C VAL A 8 2.11 -9.61 5.34
N GLY A 9 2.07 -8.31 5.09
CA GLY A 9 2.44 -7.28 6.04
C GLY A 9 1.60 -6.04 5.85
N ALA A 10 1.26 -5.34 6.93
CA ALA A 10 0.42 -4.16 6.84
C ALA A 10 0.67 -3.18 7.98
N ARG A 11 0.46 -1.90 7.68
CA ARG A 11 0.55 -0.82 8.64
C ARG A 11 -0.51 0.23 8.35
N GLY A 12 -1.17 0.71 9.39
CA GLY A 12 -2.22 1.72 9.26
C GLY A 12 -2.69 2.23 10.63
N PRO A 13 -3.83 2.93 10.69
CA PRO A 13 -4.32 3.55 11.91
C PRO A 13 -4.70 2.54 12.98
N LEU A 14 -5.06 1.33 12.55
CA LEU A 14 -5.54 0.26 13.41
C LEU A 14 -4.46 -0.71 13.86
N GLY A 15 -3.19 -0.51 13.46
CA GLY A 15 -2.11 -1.41 13.84
C GLY A 15 -0.82 -1.19 13.08
N LEU A 16 0.28 -1.62 13.69
CA LEU A 16 1.62 -1.57 13.12
C LEU A 16 2.05 -2.90 12.48
N SER A 17 1.11 -3.85 12.40
CA SER A 17 1.28 -5.17 11.79
C SER A 17 -0.02 -5.65 11.15
N ALA A 18 0.07 -6.59 10.20
CA ALA A 18 -1.09 -7.20 9.57
C ALA A 18 -2.05 -7.85 10.58
N LEU A 19 -1.50 -8.49 11.63
CA LEU A 19 -2.29 -9.09 12.69
C LEU A 19 -3.07 -8.03 13.49
N GLN A 20 -2.42 -6.95 13.91
CA GLN A 20 -3.06 -5.87 14.67
C GLN A 20 -4.16 -5.19 13.86
N VAL A 21 -3.86 -4.82 12.60
CA VAL A 21 -4.83 -4.22 11.69
C VAL A 21 -6.04 -5.14 11.54
N THR A 22 -5.82 -6.44 11.30
CA THR A 22 -6.90 -7.43 11.15
C THR A 22 -7.76 -7.56 12.40
N MET A 23 -7.17 -7.64 13.58
CA MET A 23 -7.92 -7.80 14.83
C MET A 23 -8.74 -6.55 15.17
N CYS A 24 -8.18 -5.36 14.97
CA CYS A 24 -8.90 -4.11 15.16
C CYS A 24 -10.04 -3.92 14.14
N LEU A 25 -9.83 -4.28 12.88
CA LEU A 25 -10.88 -4.30 11.86
C LEU A 25 -12.02 -5.26 12.23
N ARG A 26 -11.70 -6.47 12.68
CA ARG A 26 -12.70 -7.45 13.14
C ARG A 26 -13.48 -6.96 14.36
N ALA A 27 -12.82 -6.22 15.25
CA ALA A 27 -13.46 -5.55 16.37
C ALA A 27 -14.22 -4.27 15.96
N ARG A 28 -14.29 -3.95 14.66
CA ARG A 28 -14.93 -2.75 14.11
C ARG A 28 -14.42 -1.45 14.72
N LYS A 29 -13.12 -1.41 15.07
CA LYS A 29 -12.49 -0.19 15.57
C LYS A 29 -12.30 0.82 14.45
N LEU A 30 -12.61 2.07 14.75
CA LEU A 30 -12.30 3.25 13.96
C LEU A 30 -11.79 4.32 14.92
N GLU A 31 -10.68 4.97 14.59
CA GLU A 31 -10.06 5.96 15.47
C GLU A 31 -9.60 7.19 14.68
N PRO A 32 -10.52 8.08 14.29
CA PRO A 32 -10.19 9.39 13.75
C PRO A 32 -9.63 10.26 14.88
N ARG A 33 -8.65 11.09 14.56
CA ARG A 33 -8.08 12.07 15.46
C ARG A 33 -8.01 13.42 14.76
N SER A 34 -8.18 14.50 15.51
CA SER A 34 -7.89 15.84 15.01
C SER A 34 -6.44 15.93 14.54
N THR A 35 -6.23 16.72 13.49
CA THR A 35 -4.90 17.06 12.98
C THR A 35 -4.65 18.56 13.17
N ALA A 36 -3.41 18.99 12.93
CA ALA A 36 -3.07 20.41 12.87
C ALA A 36 -3.55 21.12 11.58
N PHE A 37 -4.25 20.40 10.68
CA PHE A 37 -4.79 20.98 9.45
C PHE A 37 -6.21 21.48 9.68
N PHE A 38 -6.53 22.61 9.06
CA PHE A 38 -7.85 23.23 9.13
C PHE A 38 -8.52 23.18 7.77
N ASP A 39 -9.83 22.96 7.78
CA ASP A 39 -10.67 23.10 6.61
C ASP A 39 -11.01 24.58 6.31
N ARG A 40 -11.69 24.84 5.20
CA ARG A 40 -12.11 26.21 4.80
C ARG A 40 -13.07 26.89 5.78
N ARG A 41 -13.66 26.14 6.72
CA ARG A 41 -14.58 26.62 7.75
C ARG A 41 -13.82 26.90 9.07
N GLY A 42 -12.50 26.73 9.08
CA GLY A 42 -11.66 26.93 10.26
C GLY A 42 -11.79 25.82 11.29
N GLN A 43 -12.30 24.64 10.92
CA GLN A 43 -12.37 23.48 11.80
C GLN A 43 -11.19 22.55 11.56
N GLU A 44 -10.69 21.91 12.61
CA GLU A 44 -9.64 20.89 12.48
C GLU A 44 -10.14 19.72 11.63
N ILE A 45 -9.32 19.26 10.70
CA ILE A 45 -9.62 18.11 9.87
C ILE A 45 -9.32 16.84 10.68
N GLY A 46 -10.34 16.02 10.89
CA GLY A 46 -10.21 14.69 11.49
C GLY A 46 -9.67 13.67 10.48
N MET A 47 -8.68 12.88 10.88
CA MET A 47 -8.10 11.81 10.04
C MET A 47 -7.83 10.54 10.85
N ALA A 48 -7.87 9.38 10.20
CA ALA A 48 -7.39 8.13 10.79
C ALA A 48 -5.92 7.91 10.38
N LEU A 49 -4.98 8.08 11.33
CA LEU A 49 -3.53 8.07 11.07
C LEU A 49 -2.82 6.91 11.77
N SER A 50 -1.81 6.34 11.11
CA SER A 50 -0.88 5.37 11.71
C SER A 50 -0.07 6.04 12.81
N ALA A 51 0.14 5.30 13.91
CA ALA A 51 1.05 5.72 14.96
C ALA A 51 2.53 5.66 14.51
N GLY A 52 3.37 6.46 15.18
CA GLY A 52 4.83 6.42 15.04
C GLY A 52 5.40 7.15 13.82
N LEU A 53 4.63 8.00 13.15
CA LEU A 53 5.09 8.88 12.09
C LEU A 53 4.99 10.34 12.55
N GLY A 54 6.09 11.08 12.39
CA GLY A 54 6.14 12.48 12.82
C GLY A 54 5.23 13.39 12.00
N GLU A 55 4.73 14.46 12.61
CA GLU A 55 3.79 15.42 11.99
C GLU A 55 4.38 16.20 10.81
N LYS A 56 5.71 16.27 10.71
CA LYS A 56 6.43 16.90 9.60
C LYS A 56 6.70 15.95 8.43
N ALA A 57 6.41 14.65 8.59
CA ALA A 57 6.50 13.69 7.50
C ALA A 57 5.18 13.73 6.72
N TYR A 58 5.25 14.11 5.45
CA TYR A 58 4.15 14.10 4.48
C TYR A 58 4.64 13.61 3.12
N GLY A 59 3.70 13.31 2.21
CA GLY A 59 3.98 12.81 0.86
C GLY A 59 4.93 11.62 0.85
N PHE A 60 5.99 11.70 0.04
CA PHE A 60 7.01 10.66 -0.12
C PHE A 60 7.54 10.09 1.21
N SER A 61 7.96 10.95 2.15
CA SER A 61 8.60 10.52 3.40
C SER A 61 7.67 9.70 4.30
N ARG A 62 6.37 10.06 4.29
CA ARG A 62 5.33 9.44 5.08
C ARG A 62 4.88 8.12 4.48
N MET A 63 4.63 8.09 3.17
CA MET A 63 4.35 6.85 2.45
C MET A 63 5.50 5.86 2.60
N LEU A 64 6.75 6.31 2.50
CA LEU A 64 7.90 5.44 2.73
C LEU A 64 7.97 4.93 4.17
N GLY A 65 7.51 5.72 5.15
CA GLY A 65 7.44 5.33 6.57
C GLY A 65 6.34 4.32 6.90
N LEU A 66 5.26 4.31 6.11
CA LEU A 66 4.22 3.28 6.16
C LEU A 66 4.67 2.01 5.44
N ALA A 67 5.21 2.17 4.23
CA ALA A 67 5.48 1.06 3.32
C ALA A 67 6.66 0.19 3.74
N ALA A 68 7.77 0.80 4.17
CA ALA A 68 8.98 0.05 4.52
C ALA A 68 8.77 -1.01 5.62
N PRO A 69 8.15 -0.69 6.78
CA PRO A 69 7.89 -1.70 7.80
C PRO A 69 6.84 -2.73 7.37
N ALA A 70 5.83 -2.35 6.57
CA ALA A 70 4.84 -3.30 6.05
C ALA A 70 5.46 -4.31 5.07
N LEU A 71 6.38 -3.85 4.20
CA LEU A 71 7.15 -4.72 3.32
C LEU A 71 8.10 -5.62 4.13
N ALA A 72 8.77 -5.08 5.15
CA ALA A 72 9.66 -5.85 6.01
C ALA A 72 8.91 -6.96 6.76
N GLU A 73 7.70 -6.69 7.27
CA GLU A 73 6.82 -7.69 7.88
C GLU A 73 6.47 -8.80 6.87
N ALA A 74 6.06 -8.43 5.66
CA ALA A 74 5.72 -9.39 4.61
C ALA A 74 6.92 -10.27 4.20
N ALA A 75 8.12 -9.70 4.15
CA ALA A 75 9.33 -10.44 3.81
C ALA A 75 9.82 -11.35 4.95
N ALA A 76 9.71 -10.90 6.21
CA ALA A 76 10.17 -11.64 7.39
C ALA A 76 9.39 -12.94 7.63
N ALA A 77 8.12 -13.00 7.23
CA ALA A 77 7.26 -14.17 7.38
C ALA A 77 7.33 -15.17 6.20
N LEU A 78 8.32 -15.03 5.31
CA LEU A 78 8.51 -15.97 4.21
C LEU A 78 9.03 -17.33 4.72
N PRO A 79 8.45 -18.46 4.27
CA PRO A 79 8.92 -19.78 4.67
C PRO A 79 10.39 -20.01 4.28
N GLU A 80 11.12 -20.77 5.10
CA GLU A 80 12.55 -21.09 4.86
C GLU A 80 12.83 -21.65 3.46
N VAL A 81 11.88 -22.33 2.82
CA VAL A 81 12.04 -22.84 1.43
C VAL A 81 12.20 -21.70 0.41
N PHE A 82 11.64 -20.53 0.68
CA PHE A 82 11.81 -19.31 -0.11
C PHE A 82 13.00 -18.47 0.36
N VAL A 83 13.40 -18.63 1.62
CA VAL A 83 14.59 -17.97 2.19
C VAL A 83 15.86 -18.69 1.76
N ALA A 84 15.92 -20.03 1.81
CA ALA A 84 17.06 -20.89 1.49
C ALA A 84 17.53 -20.76 0.02
N SER A 85 16.69 -20.20 -0.87
CA SER A 85 17.16 -19.62 -2.13
C SER A 85 17.75 -18.21 -1.92
N GLU A 86 18.62 -18.04 -0.91
CA GLU A 86 19.06 -16.77 -0.27
C GLU A 86 19.65 -15.70 -1.21
N GLN A 87 19.69 -15.95 -2.52
CA GLN A 87 20.24 -15.06 -3.52
C GLN A 87 19.24 -14.44 -4.50
N GLN A 88 17.96 -14.83 -4.53
CA GLN A 88 17.04 -14.22 -5.50
C GLN A 88 16.33 -12.98 -4.92
N PRO A 89 16.60 -11.77 -5.44
CA PRO A 89 15.92 -10.57 -5.01
C PRO A 89 14.42 -10.66 -5.37
N LEU A 90 13.56 -10.11 -4.52
CA LEU A 90 12.09 -10.24 -4.63
C LEU A 90 11.53 -9.18 -5.60
N PRO A 91 10.97 -9.56 -6.76
CA PRO A 91 10.29 -8.60 -7.62
C PRO A 91 9.08 -8.02 -6.89
N THR A 92 8.94 -6.69 -6.91
CA THR A 92 7.92 -5.99 -6.13
C THR A 92 7.17 -4.98 -6.98
N ILE A 93 5.84 -5.10 -6.99
CA ILE A 93 4.94 -4.16 -7.65
C ILE A 93 4.25 -3.33 -6.55
N VAL A 94 4.42 -2.00 -6.60
CA VAL A 94 3.88 -1.10 -5.58
C VAL A 94 2.85 -0.16 -6.19
N CYS A 95 1.61 -0.24 -5.70
CA CYS A 95 0.56 0.72 -6.00
C CYS A 95 0.78 2.00 -5.18
N LEU A 96 0.77 3.13 -5.86
CA LEU A 96 0.91 4.46 -5.28
C LEU A 96 -0.27 5.34 -5.74
N PRO A 97 -0.52 6.46 -5.05
CA PRO A 97 -1.60 7.39 -5.41
C PRO A 97 -1.51 7.85 -6.85
N GLU A 98 -2.58 8.24 -7.53
CA GLU A 98 -2.52 8.66 -8.95
C GLU A 98 -1.55 9.81 -9.25
N GLU A 99 -1.08 9.87 -10.49
CA GLU A 99 -0.29 11.01 -10.98
C GLU A 99 -1.13 12.30 -10.94
N GLY A 100 -0.47 13.42 -10.69
CA GLY A 100 -1.13 14.73 -10.62
C GLY A 100 -1.88 15.01 -9.32
N ARG A 101 -1.89 14.09 -8.35
CA ARG A 101 -2.34 14.42 -6.98
C ARG A 101 -1.45 15.51 -6.38
N ALA A 102 -2.01 16.36 -5.50
CA ALA A 102 -1.29 17.53 -4.98
C ALA A 102 0.02 17.24 -4.19
N ASP A 103 0.28 15.99 -3.81
CA ASP A 103 1.53 15.51 -3.20
C ASP A 103 2.40 14.68 -4.15
N ASP A 104 2.03 14.60 -5.43
CA ASP A 104 2.82 13.96 -6.47
C ASP A 104 4.10 14.77 -6.69
N ALA A 105 5.23 14.09 -6.49
CA ALA A 105 6.55 14.70 -6.57
C ALA A 105 7.49 13.75 -7.32
N PRO A 106 8.48 14.26 -8.07
CA PRO A 106 9.37 13.43 -8.88
C PRO A 106 9.99 12.22 -8.16
N PRO A 107 10.45 12.32 -6.89
CA PRO A 107 11.01 11.18 -6.16
C PRO A 107 10.06 9.99 -6.02
N LEU A 108 8.74 10.23 -6.05
CA LEU A 108 7.72 9.18 -5.96
C LEU A 108 7.76 8.24 -7.17
N ALA A 109 7.90 8.80 -8.38
CA ALA A 109 8.00 8.01 -9.61
C ALA A 109 9.41 7.45 -9.81
N GLU A 110 10.44 8.22 -9.46
CA GLU A 110 11.83 7.89 -9.82
C GLU A 110 12.51 6.92 -8.84
N ARG A 111 12.24 7.07 -7.53
CA ARG A 111 13.10 6.50 -6.48
C ARG A 111 12.36 5.71 -5.41
N PHE A 112 11.04 5.60 -5.50
CA PHE A 112 10.26 5.01 -4.42
C PHE A 112 10.62 3.54 -4.17
N VAL A 113 10.70 2.72 -5.21
CA VAL A 113 11.08 1.29 -5.07
C VAL A 113 12.48 1.14 -4.49
N GLN A 114 13.45 1.92 -4.97
CA GLN A 114 14.83 1.88 -4.46
C GLN A 114 14.89 2.31 -2.99
N SER A 115 14.18 3.39 -2.63
CA SER A 115 14.12 3.89 -1.26
C SER A 115 13.40 2.92 -0.34
N LEU A 116 12.38 2.23 -0.87
CA LEU A 116 11.65 1.19 -0.16
C LEU A 116 12.54 -0.02 0.14
N ALA A 117 13.33 -0.49 -0.83
CA ALA A 117 14.33 -1.54 -0.62
C ALA A 117 15.31 -1.15 0.49
N THR A 118 15.93 0.04 0.37
CA THR A 118 16.90 0.54 1.35
C THR A 118 16.30 0.66 2.75
N ARG A 119 15.11 1.25 2.90
CA ARG A 119 14.51 1.50 4.21
C ARG A 119 13.92 0.24 4.85
N SER A 120 13.39 -0.68 4.05
CA SER A 120 12.85 -1.95 4.56
C SER A 120 13.94 -2.98 4.89
N GLY A 121 15.12 -2.85 4.29
CA GLY A 121 16.18 -3.87 4.35
C GLY A 121 15.89 -5.11 3.49
N VAL A 122 14.80 -5.11 2.71
CA VAL A 122 14.42 -6.22 1.85
C VAL A 122 15.15 -6.10 0.50
N ARG A 123 15.75 -7.20 0.04
CA ARG A 123 16.42 -7.26 -1.27
C ARG A 123 15.37 -7.36 -2.38
N LEU A 124 15.18 -6.27 -3.13
CA LEU A 124 14.21 -6.20 -4.23
C LEU A 124 14.87 -6.40 -5.59
N ASP A 125 14.20 -7.11 -6.51
CA ASP A 125 14.63 -7.25 -7.91
C ASP A 125 14.25 -5.96 -8.64
N LEU A 126 15.08 -4.92 -8.53
CA LEU A 126 14.77 -3.59 -9.05
C LEU A 126 14.40 -3.61 -10.55
N PRO A 127 15.12 -4.33 -11.45
CA PRO A 127 14.74 -4.44 -12.86
C PRO A 127 13.35 -5.02 -13.12
N ARG A 128 12.87 -5.94 -12.26
CA ARG A 128 11.51 -6.52 -12.37
C ARG A 128 10.48 -5.87 -11.45
N SER A 129 10.90 -4.91 -10.62
CA SER A 129 10.03 -4.17 -9.73
C SER A 129 9.46 -2.95 -10.45
N SER A 130 8.25 -2.54 -10.08
CA SER A 130 7.57 -1.45 -10.77
C SER A 130 6.57 -0.72 -9.86
N LEU A 131 6.18 0.47 -10.29
CA LEU A 131 5.12 1.24 -9.67
C LEU A 131 3.84 1.13 -10.51
N VAL A 132 2.68 1.20 -9.85
CA VAL A 132 1.37 1.30 -10.49
C VAL A 132 0.65 2.52 -9.93
N ARG A 133 0.21 3.42 -10.83
CA ARG A 133 -0.41 4.72 -10.51
C ARG A 133 -1.86 4.82 -11.03
N LEU A 134 -2.61 3.72 -11.05
CA LEU A 134 -3.93 3.59 -11.71
C LEU A 134 -5.12 3.69 -10.72
N GLY A 135 -4.98 4.50 -9.67
CA GLY A 135 -6.05 4.74 -8.70
C GLY A 135 -6.62 3.48 -8.07
N GLN A 136 -7.94 3.43 -7.94
CA GLN A 136 -8.67 2.32 -7.31
C GLN A 136 -8.50 0.98 -8.04
N ALA A 137 -8.24 1.01 -9.35
CA ALA A 137 -8.00 -0.19 -10.15
C ALA A 137 -6.55 -0.69 -10.07
N GLY A 138 -5.63 0.11 -9.52
CA GLY A 138 -4.20 -0.16 -9.56
C GLY A 138 -3.79 -1.48 -8.91
N PHE A 139 -4.49 -1.90 -7.84
CA PHE A 139 -4.18 -3.16 -7.17
C PHE A 139 -4.54 -4.38 -8.03
N GLY A 140 -5.68 -4.33 -8.75
CA GLY A 140 -6.07 -5.39 -9.68
C GLY A 140 -5.05 -5.55 -10.81
N TYR A 141 -4.62 -4.44 -11.41
CA TYR A 141 -3.56 -4.44 -12.42
C TYR A 141 -2.22 -4.98 -11.88
N ALA A 142 -1.85 -4.61 -10.66
CA ALA A 142 -0.63 -5.12 -10.02
C ALA A 142 -0.68 -6.65 -9.79
N LEU A 143 -1.84 -7.18 -9.39
CA LEU A 143 -2.03 -8.62 -9.24
C LEU A 143 -1.99 -9.36 -10.58
N GLN A 144 -2.57 -8.79 -11.64
CA GLN A 144 -2.50 -9.36 -12.99
C GLN A 144 -1.04 -9.44 -13.46
N ARG A 145 -0.28 -8.35 -13.31
CA ARG A 145 1.16 -8.33 -13.67
C ARG A 145 1.97 -9.32 -12.83
N ALA A 146 1.67 -9.46 -11.54
CA ALA A 146 2.31 -10.47 -10.70
C ALA A 146 2.00 -11.91 -11.16
N ARG A 147 0.76 -12.18 -11.58
CA ARG A 147 0.39 -13.46 -12.18
C ARG A 147 1.22 -13.75 -13.43
N ASP A 148 1.34 -12.78 -14.34
CA ASP A 148 2.10 -12.96 -15.59
C ASP A 148 3.60 -13.22 -15.29
N MET A 149 4.16 -12.56 -14.27
CA MET A 149 5.51 -12.84 -13.79
C MET A 149 5.65 -14.27 -13.25
N LEU A 150 4.71 -14.72 -12.42
CA LEU A 150 4.72 -16.09 -11.89
C LEU A 150 4.55 -17.13 -13.01
N ASP A 151 3.74 -16.84 -14.03
CA ASP A 151 3.54 -17.70 -15.20
C ASP A 151 4.83 -17.79 -16.04
N SER A 152 5.58 -16.69 -16.18
CA SER A 152 6.88 -16.65 -16.85
C SER A 152 8.02 -17.38 -16.11
N GLY A 153 7.76 -17.90 -14.90
CA GLY A 153 8.72 -18.70 -14.14
C GLY A 153 9.29 -18.02 -12.90
N VAL A 154 8.88 -16.80 -12.57
CA VAL A 154 9.24 -16.16 -11.29
C VAL A 154 8.65 -16.99 -10.14
N HIS A 155 9.45 -17.26 -9.11
CA HIS A 155 9.03 -18.13 -8.00
C HIS A 155 8.07 -17.45 -7.03
N ALA A 156 8.32 -16.17 -6.73
CA ALA A 156 7.50 -15.36 -5.85
C ALA A 156 7.54 -13.88 -6.29
N VAL A 157 6.43 -13.18 -6.08
CA VAL A 157 6.30 -11.74 -6.39
C VAL A 157 5.62 -11.06 -5.21
N CYS A 158 6.17 -9.92 -4.79
CA CYS A 158 5.53 -9.05 -3.83
C CYS A 158 4.60 -8.07 -4.55
N VAL A 159 3.36 -7.95 -4.08
CA VAL A 159 2.42 -6.94 -4.53
C VAL A 159 1.94 -6.18 -3.32
N GLY A 160 2.02 -4.86 -3.36
CA GLY A 160 1.53 -4.04 -2.29
C GLY A 160 1.12 -2.67 -2.75
N GLY A 161 0.73 -1.84 -1.79
CA GLY A 161 0.41 -0.46 -2.02
C GLY A 161 0.57 0.37 -0.77
N VAL A 162 0.68 1.67 -0.96
CA VAL A 162 0.68 2.64 0.11
C VAL A 162 -0.01 3.92 -0.33
N ASP A 163 -0.78 4.49 0.57
CA ASP A 163 -1.34 5.83 0.42
C ASP A 163 -1.37 6.55 1.78
N SER A 164 -1.31 7.87 1.72
CA SER A 164 -1.52 8.78 2.83
C SER A 164 -2.12 10.09 2.31
N TYR A 165 -3.28 10.46 2.84
CA TYR A 165 -3.86 11.80 2.63
C TYR A 165 -3.25 12.89 3.53
N TYR A 166 -2.34 12.54 4.44
CA TYR A 166 -1.70 13.50 5.35
C TYR A 166 -0.69 14.38 4.60
N HIS A 167 -1.22 15.37 3.89
CA HIS A 167 -0.49 16.39 3.15
C HIS A 167 -1.36 17.65 3.03
N PRO A 168 -0.85 18.85 3.35
CA PRO A 168 -1.67 20.06 3.42
C PRO A 168 -2.39 20.37 2.10
N GLN A 169 -1.71 20.23 0.96
CA GLN A 169 -2.32 20.52 -0.34
C GLN A 169 -3.34 19.46 -0.78
N VAL A 170 -3.15 18.21 -0.37
CA VAL A 170 -4.10 17.14 -0.68
C VAL A 170 -5.38 17.36 0.11
N LEU A 171 -5.27 17.66 1.41
CA LEU A 171 -6.42 17.97 2.24
C LEU A 171 -7.15 19.24 1.79
N LYS A 172 -6.40 20.28 1.39
CA LYS A 172 -7.00 21.49 0.81
C LYS A 172 -7.79 21.18 -0.46
N GLN A 173 -7.28 20.32 -1.33
CA GLN A 173 -7.98 19.89 -2.54
C GLN A 173 -9.22 19.05 -2.22
N LEU A 174 -9.11 18.06 -1.33
CA LEU A 174 -10.26 17.27 -0.88
C LEU A 174 -11.34 18.13 -0.26
N ASP A 175 -10.94 19.15 0.53
CA ASP A 175 -11.89 20.11 1.07
C ASP A 175 -12.53 20.90 -0.07
N ALA A 176 -11.75 21.42 -1.03
CA ALA A 176 -12.20 22.15 -2.23
C ALA A 176 -13.33 21.40 -2.97
N GLU A 177 -13.17 20.08 -3.09
CA GLU A 177 -14.04 19.15 -3.80
C GLU A 177 -15.22 18.62 -2.96
N TYR A 178 -15.42 19.08 -1.72
CA TYR A 178 -16.44 18.57 -0.78
C TYR A 178 -16.30 17.08 -0.45
N ARG A 179 -15.07 16.55 -0.49
CA ARG A 179 -14.77 15.14 -0.25
C ARG A 179 -14.36 14.84 1.18
N LEU A 180 -14.08 15.86 2.00
CA LEU A 180 -13.81 15.67 3.43
C LEU A 180 -15.11 15.54 4.20
N HIS A 181 -15.15 14.58 5.13
CA HIS A 181 -16.19 14.56 6.15
C HIS A 181 -16.03 15.79 7.05
N ALA A 182 -16.92 16.76 6.85
CA ALA A 182 -16.87 18.05 7.51
C ALA A 182 -18.28 18.64 7.63
N MET A 183 -18.41 19.69 8.44
CA MET A 183 -19.68 20.42 8.58
C MET A 183 -20.18 20.92 7.22
N GLY A 184 -21.38 20.48 6.83
CA GLY A 184 -21.98 20.82 5.53
C GLY A 184 -21.49 19.98 4.35
N ALA A 185 -20.71 18.94 4.60
CA ALA A 185 -20.22 17.96 3.62
C ALA A 185 -20.45 16.53 4.15
N ASP A 186 -21.73 16.17 4.34
CA ASP A 186 -22.13 14.93 5.02
C ASP A 186 -21.75 13.66 4.24
N ALA A 187 -21.57 13.77 2.92
CA ALA A 187 -21.14 12.67 2.05
C ALA A 187 -19.62 12.54 1.91
N GLY A 188 -18.85 13.42 2.55
CA GLY A 188 -17.39 13.35 2.56
C GLY A 188 -16.87 12.18 3.40
N PHE A 189 -15.65 11.73 3.13
CA PHE A 189 -14.99 10.65 3.86
C PHE A 189 -13.98 11.19 4.87
N ILE A 190 -13.66 10.39 5.89
CA ILE A 190 -12.57 10.67 6.83
C ILE A 190 -11.25 10.22 6.16
N PRO A 191 -10.32 11.13 5.85
CA PRO A 191 -9.08 10.74 5.20
C PRO A 191 -8.22 9.86 6.09
N SER A 192 -7.42 9.01 5.46
CA SER A 192 -6.58 8.04 6.15
C SER A 192 -5.26 7.80 5.42
N GLU A 193 -4.56 6.77 5.88
CA GLU A 193 -3.29 6.31 5.35
C GLU A 193 -3.08 4.84 5.71
N ALA A 194 -2.42 4.09 4.85
CA ALA A 194 -2.03 2.72 5.13
C ALA A 194 -0.99 2.25 4.11
N ALA A 195 -0.27 1.18 4.47
CA ALA A 195 0.45 0.35 3.54
C ALA A 195 0.12 -1.12 3.78
N ALA A 196 0.06 -1.90 2.71
CA ALA A 196 -0.09 -3.35 2.78
C ALA A 196 0.67 -4.04 1.66
N PHE A 197 1.25 -5.19 1.96
CA PHE A 197 2.01 -6.02 1.02
C PHE A 197 1.60 -7.48 1.18
N LEU A 198 1.54 -8.18 0.05
CA LEU A 198 1.27 -9.61 -0.07
C LEU A 198 2.44 -10.22 -0.85
N VAL A 199 2.94 -11.38 -0.41
CA VAL A 199 3.83 -12.18 -1.24
C VAL A 199 3.04 -13.32 -1.86
N LEU A 200 3.07 -13.37 -3.18
CA LEU A 200 2.40 -14.36 -4.00
C LEU A 200 3.43 -15.38 -4.50
N ALA A 201 3.07 -16.65 -4.47
CA ALA A 201 3.86 -17.71 -5.09
C ALA A 201 2.97 -18.64 -5.90
N ARG A 202 3.59 -19.38 -6.83
CA ARG A 202 2.90 -20.45 -7.55
C ARG A 202 2.44 -21.51 -6.55
N ALA A 203 1.18 -21.92 -6.66
CA ALA A 203 0.61 -22.92 -5.78
C ALA A 203 1.43 -24.22 -5.80
N LYS A 204 2.06 -24.56 -4.67
CA LYS A 204 2.71 -25.85 -4.42
C LYS A 204 2.10 -26.46 -3.17
N LYS A 205 1.96 -27.79 -3.12
CA LYS A 205 1.28 -28.52 -2.04
C LYS A 205 1.90 -28.36 -0.63
N SER A 206 3.06 -27.74 -0.48
CA SER A 206 3.86 -27.76 0.75
C SER A 206 4.20 -26.39 1.36
N ALA A 207 3.64 -25.28 0.87
CA ALA A 207 3.90 -23.95 1.44
C ALA A 207 2.78 -23.54 2.42
N ALA A 208 3.14 -22.81 3.48
CA ALA A 208 2.17 -22.13 4.34
C ALA A 208 1.33 -21.18 3.47
N ARG A 209 0.01 -21.36 3.51
CA ARG A 209 -0.94 -20.65 2.64
C ARG A 209 -1.94 -19.88 3.50
N LEU A 210 -1.96 -18.56 3.32
CA LEU A 210 -2.92 -17.65 3.96
C LEU A 210 -4.21 -17.51 3.13
N GLY A 211 -4.11 -17.69 1.82
CA GLY A 211 -5.23 -17.67 0.89
C GLY A 211 -4.80 -18.03 -0.53
N THR A 212 -5.76 -18.18 -1.43
CA THR A 212 -5.52 -18.40 -2.86
C THR A 212 -6.25 -17.32 -3.65
N ILE A 213 -5.51 -16.65 -4.52
CA ILE A 213 -6.08 -15.82 -5.58
C ILE A 213 -6.50 -16.77 -6.70
N VAL A 214 -7.81 -16.91 -6.87
CA VAL A 214 -8.40 -17.81 -7.87
C VAL A 214 -8.29 -17.21 -9.27
N ASP A 215 -8.60 -15.92 -9.38
CA ASP A 215 -8.49 -15.18 -10.62
C ASP A 215 -8.38 -13.67 -10.38
N VAL A 216 -7.89 -12.96 -11.40
CA VAL A 216 -7.85 -11.49 -11.48
C VAL A 216 -8.07 -11.09 -12.92
N GLU A 217 -9.09 -10.28 -13.15
CA GLU A 217 -9.42 -9.69 -14.45
C GLU A 217 -9.40 -8.17 -14.34
N VAL A 218 -8.84 -7.53 -15.36
CA VAL A 218 -8.80 -6.07 -15.51
C VAL A 218 -9.33 -5.77 -16.90
N ALA A 219 -10.23 -4.80 -17.01
CA ALA A 219 -10.78 -4.32 -18.27
C ALA A 219 -10.40 -2.85 -18.46
N GLU A 220 -10.20 -2.45 -19.71
CA GLU A 220 -10.04 -1.04 -20.07
C GLU A 220 -11.42 -0.40 -20.20
N GLU A 221 -11.61 0.74 -19.53
CA GLU A 221 -12.80 1.55 -19.73
C GLU A 221 -12.67 2.29 -21.06
N LEU A 222 -13.51 1.91 -22.03
CA LEU A 222 -13.57 2.61 -23.32
C LEU A 222 -14.04 4.04 -23.07
N SER A 223 -13.19 5.01 -23.38
CA SER A 223 -13.56 6.42 -23.34
C SER A 223 -14.67 6.68 -24.37
N VAL A 224 -15.86 7.04 -23.90
CA VAL A 224 -17.01 7.43 -24.74
C VAL A 224 -16.89 8.90 -25.14
#